data_AF-A0A1B7KZF1-F1
#
_entry.id   AF-A0A1B7KZF1-F1
#
_cell.length_a   1.000
_cell.length_b   1.000
_cell.length_c   1.000
_cell.angle_alpha   90.00
_cell.angle_beta   90.00
_cell.angle_gamma   90.00
#
_symmetry.space_group_name_H-M   'P 1'
#
loop_
_entity.id
_entity.type
_entity.pdbx_description
1 polymer ?
#
loop_
_entity_poly.entity_id
_entity_poly.type
_entity_poly.pdbx_seq_one_letter_code
_entity_poly.pdbx_strand_id
1 'polypeptide(L)'
;MSEQAQSINKNFTLNTENKHQFILSRNLQSLRLYKNEVVDRYTRKVSSIPAALVELKWQNRKALYAFQVKEEVYGSVLCQLLANNPELKEKVMARIEAHYQQFRTHEAQTLEVSRKLVDGQFKTSSALES
;
A
#
# COMPACT_ATOMS: atom_id res chain seq x y z
N MET A 1 32.60 45.19 -16.74
CA MET A 1 32.67 43.74 -17.06
C MET A 1 31.79 42.86 -16.15
N SER A 2 30.96 43.43 -15.27
CA SER A 2 30.09 42.67 -14.34
C SER A 2 28.77 42.20 -14.98
N GLU A 3 28.15 42.99 -15.86
CA GLU A 3 26.82 42.66 -16.43
C GLU A 3 26.83 41.44 -17.37
N GLN A 4 27.90 41.23 -18.14
CA GLN A 4 28.03 40.08 -19.03
C GLN A 4 28.23 38.77 -18.26
N ALA A 5 28.98 38.80 -17.16
CA ALA A 5 29.15 37.61 -16.30
C ALA A 5 27.84 37.24 -15.59
N GLN A 6 27.03 38.24 -15.20
CA GLN A 6 25.76 38.05 -14.52
C GLN A 6 24.66 37.54 -15.47
N SER A 7 24.66 37.99 -16.73
CA SER A 7 23.74 37.50 -17.76
C SER A 7 24.06 36.05 -18.19
N ILE A 8 25.34 35.68 -18.31
CA ILE A 8 25.75 34.31 -18.62
C ILE A 8 25.36 33.35 -17.48
N ASN A 9 25.56 33.75 -16.23
CA ASN A 9 25.18 32.93 -15.07
C ASN A 9 23.66 32.75 -15.00
N LYS A 10 22.88 33.82 -15.20
CA LYS A 10 21.40 33.76 -15.25
C LYS A 10 20.89 32.88 -16.41
N ASN A 11 21.53 32.92 -17.58
CA ASN A 11 21.16 32.06 -18.70
C ASN A 11 21.52 30.59 -18.45
N PHE A 12 22.61 30.32 -17.72
CA PHE A 12 22.97 28.97 -17.31
C PHE A 12 21.98 28.40 -16.28
N THR A 13 21.60 29.18 -15.27
CA THR A 13 20.63 28.77 -14.25
C THR A 13 19.25 28.48 -14.86
N LEU A 14 18.76 29.35 -15.76
CA LEU A 14 17.51 29.13 -16.50
C LEU A 14 17.57 27.85 -17.36
N ASN A 15 18.72 27.55 -17.98
CA ASN A 15 18.89 26.33 -18.78
C ASN A 15 18.87 25.06 -17.90
N THR A 16 19.51 25.10 -16.72
CA THR A 16 19.42 23.99 -15.74
C THR A 16 18.01 23.81 -15.19
N GLU A 17 17.31 24.89 -14.83
CA GLU A 17 15.92 24.81 -14.34
C GLU A 17 14.98 24.22 -15.38
N ASN A 18 15.10 24.64 -16.64
CA ASN A 18 14.33 24.09 -17.76
C ASN A 18 14.62 22.60 -17.99
N LYS A 19 15.88 22.16 -17.83
CA LYS A 19 16.25 20.74 -17.90
C LYS A 19 15.66 19.95 -16.73
N HIS A 20 15.67 20.49 -15.52
CA HIS A 20 15.05 19.84 -14.36
C HIS A 20 13.53 19.71 -14.52
N GLN A 21 12.85 20.73 -15.03
CA GLN A 21 11.42 20.67 -15.33
C GLN A 21 11.10 19.64 -16.42
N PHE A 22 11.95 19.54 -17.45
CA PHE A 22 11.81 18.52 -18.50
C PHE A 22 12.01 17.09 -17.97
N ILE A 23 13.01 16.89 -17.09
CA ILE A 23 13.24 15.58 -16.44
C ILE A 23 12.05 15.22 -15.54
N LEU A 24 11.54 16.19 -14.77
CA LEU A 24 10.40 15.98 -13.87
C LEU A 24 9.13 15.63 -14.66
N SER A 25 8.83 16.35 -15.74
CA SER A 25 7.65 16.08 -16.57
C SER A 25 7.72 14.69 -17.23
N ARG A 26 8.91 14.31 -17.72
CA ARG A 26 9.16 12.97 -18.26
C ARG A 26 9.01 11.88 -17.19
N ASN A 27 9.53 12.10 -16.00
CA ASN A 27 9.39 11.15 -14.88
C ASN A 27 7.92 10.99 -14.45
N LEU A 28 7.17 12.08 -14.36
CA LEU A 28 5.74 12.05 -14.07
C LEU A 28 4.96 11.29 -15.15
N GLN A 29 5.31 11.48 -16.42
CA GLN A 29 4.70 10.75 -17.52
C GLN A 29 5.02 9.25 -17.45
N SER A 30 6.28 8.88 -17.21
CA SER A 30 6.69 7.49 -17.00
C SER A 30 5.98 6.85 -15.80
N LEU A 31 5.82 7.58 -14.69
CA LEU A 31 5.09 7.12 -13.51
C LEU A 31 3.60 6.93 -13.79
N ARG A 32 2.97 7.83 -14.55
CA ARG A 32 1.57 7.69 -14.98
C ARG A 32 1.39 6.48 -15.89
N LEU A 33 2.30 6.28 -16.85
CA LEU A 33 2.27 5.13 -17.75
C LEU A 33 2.46 3.81 -16.98
N TYR A 34 3.43 3.75 -16.06
CA TYR A 34 3.65 2.59 -15.20
C TYR A 34 2.42 2.29 -14.34
N LYS A 35 1.83 3.32 -13.70
CA LYS A 35 0.60 3.18 -12.91
C LYS A 35 -0.54 2.62 -13.77
N ASN A 36 -0.74 3.15 -14.97
CA ASN A 36 -1.79 2.71 -15.88
C ASN A 36 -1.54 1.28 -16.38
N GLU A 37 -0.30 0.92 -16.70
CA GLU A 37 0.07 -0.45 -17.10
C GLU A 37 -0.16 -1.46 -15.96
N VAL A 38 0.13 -1.06 -14.72
CA VAL A 38 -0.15 -1.86 -13.53
C VAL A 38 -1.66 -2.03 -13.35
N VAL A 39 -2.43 -0.94 -13.43
CA VAL A 39 -3.90 -0.98 -13.37
C VAL A 39 -4.49 -1.83 -14.49
N ASP A 40 -3.99 -1.72 -15.73
CA ASP A 40 -4.41 -2.51 -16.89
C ASP A 40 -4.07 -3.99 -16.74
N ARG A 41 -2.88 -4.31 -16.19
CA ARG A 41 -2.49 -5.69 -15.86
C ARG A 41 -3.43 -6.30 -14.82
N TYR A 42 -3.86 -5.53 -13.83
CA TYR A 42 -4.81 -6.00 -12.83
C TYR A 42 -6.25 -6.07 -13.38
N THR A 43 -6.72 -5.07 -14.12
CA THR A 43 -8.09 -5.06 -14.69
C THR A 43 -8.28 -6.11 -15.77
N ARG A 44 -7.27 -6.42 -16.60
CA ARG A 44 -7.38 -7.49 -17.63
C ARG A 44 -7.33 -8.91 -17.05
N LYS A 45 -6.66 -9.12 -15.91
CA LYS A 45 -6.55 -10.45 -15.28
C LYS A 45 -7.71 -10.80 -14.35
N VAL A 46 -8.45 -9.80 -13.87
CA VAL A 46 -9.44 -9.99 -12.82
C VAL A 46 -10.84 -10.02 -13.42
N SER A 47 -11.21 -11.18 -14.00
CA SER A 47 -12.62 -11.47 -14.31
C SER A 47 -13.44 -11.74 -13.04
N SER A 48 -12.80 -12.01 -11.89
CA SER A 48 -13.45 -12.17 -10.60
C SER A 48 -12.54 -11.76 -9.44
N ILE A 49 -13.08 -10.99 -8.49
CA ILE A 49 -12.40 -10.54 -7.25
C ILE A 49 -11.72 -11.71 -6.50
N PRO A 50 -12.33 -12.92 -6.41
CA PRO A 50 -11.67 -14.07 -5.77
C PRO A 50 -10.40 -14.53 -6.49
N ALA A 51 -10.39 -14.56 -7.84
CA ALA A 51 -9.20 -14.97 -8.60
C ALA A 51 -8.04 -13.98 -8.41
N ALA A 52 -8.34 -12.68 -8.34
CA ALA A 52 -7.36 -11.63 -8.02
C ALA A 52 -6.71 -11.86 -6.66
N LEU A 53 -7.53 -12.14 -5.64
CA LEU A 53 -7.05 -12.35 -4.28
C LEU A 53 -6.18 -13.61 -4.18
N VAL A 54 -6.52 -14.68 -4.90
CA VAL A 54 -5.70 -15.91 -4.95
C VAL A 54 -4.35 -15.65 -5.60
N GLU A 55 -4.31 -14.94 -6.74
CA GLU A 55 -3.05 -14.60 -7.42
C GLU A 55 -2.18 -13.68 -6.55
N LEU A 56 -2.80 -12.72 -5.86
CA LEU A 56 -2.12 -11.78 -4.97
C LEU A 56 -1.57 -12.48 -3.71
N LYS A 57 -2.30 -13.46 -3.16
CA LYS A 57 -1.81 -14.34 -2.10
C LYS A 57 -0.62 -15.18 -2.58
N TRP A 58 -0.69 -15.71 -3.81
CA TRP A 58 0.39 -16.51 -4.38
C TRP A 58 1.66 -15.70 -4.64
N GLN A 59 1.52 -14.46 -5.13
CA GLN A 59 2.64 -13.54 -5.34
C GLN A 59 3.30 -13.13 -4.01
N ASN A 60 2.51 -12.90 -2.96
CA ASN A 60 3.01 -12.51 -1.64
C ASN A 60 3.40 -13.69 -0.73
N ARG A 61 3.38 -14.93 -1.23
CA ARG A 61 3.65 -16.14 -0.42
C ARG A 61 4.99 -16.10 0.33
N LYS A 62 6.03 -15.52 -0.27
CA LYS A 62 7.36 -15.40 0.36
C LYS A 62 7.37 -14.45 1.55
N ALA A 63 6.58 -13.38 1.49
CA ALA A 63 6.38 -12.49 2.62
C ALA A 63 5.56 -13.17 3.71
N LEU A 64 4.56 -13.98 3.34
CA LEU A 64 3.77 -14.78 4.29
C LEU A 64 4.63 -15.74 5.13
N TYR A 65 5.61 -16.42 4.54
CA TYR A 65 6.46 -17.35 5.30
C TYR A 65 7.26 -16.68 6.41
N ALA A 66 7.72 -15.43 6.20
CA ALA A 66 8.40 -14.67 7.25
C ALA A 66 7.44 -14.31 8.40
N PHE A 67 6.16 -14.13 8.12
CA PHE A 67 5.13 -13.95 9.16
C PHE A 67 4.81 -15.26 9.85
N GLN A 68 4.71 -16.37 9.13
CA GLN A 68 4.45 -17.69 9.71
C GLN A 68 5.53 -18.11 10.72
N VAL A 69 6.82 -17.94 10.38
CA VAL A 69 7.92 -18.23 11.32
C VAL A 69 7.83 -17.34 12.58
N LYS A 70 7.44 -16.08 12.42
CA LYS A 70 7.23 -15.18 13.55
C LYS A 70 6.05 -15.63 14.40
N GLU A 71 4.94 -16.04 13.79
CA GLU A 71 3.76 -16.57 14.48
C GLU A 71 4.09 -17.83 15.28
N GLU A 72 4.89 -18.76 14.74
CA GLU A 72 5.33 -19.96 15.44
C GLU A 72 6.20 -19.62 16.66
N VAL A 73 7.16 -18.70 16.51
CA VAL A 73 8.00 -18.24 17.61
C VAL A 73 7.16 -17.53 18.68
N TYR A 74 6.30 -16.58 18.31
CA TYR A 74 5.44 -15.87 19.25
C TYR A 74 4.45 -16.82 19.94
N GLY A 75 3.89 -17.78 19.21
CA GLY A 75 3.00 -18.81 19.74
C GLY A 75 3.70 -19.69 20.76
N SER A 76 4.94 -20.11 20.49
CA SER A 76 5.72 -20.93 21.44
C SER A 76 6.00 -20.20 22.75
N VAL A 77 6.39 -18.91 22.68
CA VAL A 77 6.66 -18.07 23.84
C VAL A 77 5.37 -17.81 24.62
N LEU A 78 4.26 -17.50 23.95
CA LEU A 78 2.96 -17.31 24.59
C LEU A 78 2.49 -18.59 25.29
N CYS A 79 2.64 -19.75 24.67
CA CYS A 79 2.28 -21.02 25.27
C CYS A 79 3.08 -21.29 26.56
N GLN A 80 4.39 -21.05 26.55
CA GLN A 80 5.22 -21.18 27.76
C GLN A 80 4.82 -20.17 28.84
N LEU A 81 4.56 -18.92 28.46
CA LEU A 81 4.15 -17.87 29.40
C LEU A 81 2.80 -18.17 30.06
N LEU A 82 1.85 -18.69 29.29
CA LEU A 82 0.52 -19.10 29.76
C LEU A 82 0.57 -20.39 30.59
N ALA A 83 1.49 -21.30 30.31
CA ALA A 83 1.72 -22.47 31.14
C ALA A 83 2.26 -22.08 32.53
N ASN A 84 3.10 -21.05 32.59
CA ASN A 84 3.65 -20.54 33.86
C ASN A 84 2.65 -19.66 34.64
N ASN A 85 1.69 -19.02 33.97
CA ASN A 85 0.74 -18.07 34.57
C ASN A 85 -0.68 -18.29 34.03
N PRO A 86 -1.38 -19.34 34.49
CA PRO A 86 -2.70 -19.71 33.97
C PRO A 86 -3.78 -18.65 34.20
N GLU A 87 -3.65 -17.82 35.24
CA GLU A 87 -4.58 -16.73 35.57
C GLU A 87 -4.63 -15.61 34.52
N LEU A 88 -3.58 -15.49 33.69
CA LEU A 88 -3.52 -14.52 32.60
C LEU A 88 -4.16 -15.03 31.31
N LYS A 89 -4.42 -16.34 31.20
CA LYS A 89 -4.95 -16.99 29.99
C LYS A 89 -6.23 -16.36 29.50
N GLU A 90 -7.20 -16.16 30.38
CA GLU A 90 -8.50 -15.60 30.02
C GLU A 90 -8.38 -14.17 29.50
N LYS A 91 -7.57 -13.33 30.16
CA LYS A 91 -7.33 -11.94 29.74
C LYS A 91 -6.62 -11.87 28.40
N VAL A 92 -5.61 -12.71 28.18
CA VAL A 92 -4.88 -12.80 26.91
C VAL A 92 -5.80 -13.25 25.79
N MET A 93 -6.61 -14.29 26.01
CA MET A 93 -7.58 -14.77 25.02
C MET A 93 -8.65 -13.72 24.70
N ALA A 94 -9.21 -13.05 25.70
CA ALA A 94 -10.18 -11.97 25.49
C ALA A 94 -9.59 -10.82 24.65
N ARG A 95 -8.32 -10.50 24.86
CA ARG A 95 -7.63 -9.45 24.09
C ARG A 95 -7.33 -9.88 22.66
N ILE A 96 -6.90 -11.13 22.45
CA ILE A 96 -6.71 -11.70 21.11
C ILE A 96 -8.03 -11.70 20.35
N GLU A 97 -9.12 -12.12 21.00
CA GLU A 97 -10.46 -12.13 20.41
C GLU A 97 -10.90 -10.71 20.00
N ALA A 98 -10.73 -9.72 20.88
CA ALA A 98 -11.06 -8.33 20.56
C ALA A 98 -10.28 -7.81 19.34
N HIS A 99 -8.98 -8.09 19.26
CA HIS A 99 -8.17 -7.71 18.10
C HIS A 99 -8.58 -8.46 16.84
N TYR A 100 -8.90 -9.75 16.93
CA TYR A 100 -9.40 -10.52 15.80
C TYR A 100 -10.70 -9.94 15.24
N GLN A 101 -11.66 -9.59 16.10
CA GLN A 101 -12.91 -8.96 15.68
C GLN A 101 -12.68 -7.59 15.03
N GLN A 102 -11.71 -6.81 15.53
CA GLN A 102 -11.31 -5.54 14.91
C GLN A 102 -10.76 -5.74 13.50
N PHE A 103 -9.82 -6.69 13.32
CA PHE A 103 -9.25 -6.98 12.00
C PHE A 103 -10.31 -7.48 11.02
N ARG A 104 -11.19 -8.37 11.48
CA ARG A 104 -12.31 -8.88 10.68
C ARG A 104 -13.23 -7.75 10.21
N THR A 105 -13.54 -6.81 11.10
CA THR A 105 -14.38 -5.64 10.76
C THR A 105 -13.69 -4.75 9.73
N HIS A 106 -12.39 -4.49 9.90
CA HIS A 106 -11.61 -3.69 8.96
C HIS A 106 -11.51 -4.36 7.58
N GLU A 107 -11.31 -5.68 7.54
CA GLU A 107 -11.32 -6.44 6.28
C GLU A 107 -12.68 -6.34 5.58
N ALA A 108 -13.78 -6.51 6.31
CA ALA A 108 -15.13 -6.36 5.76
C ALA A 108 -15.36 -4.96 5.18
N GLN A 109 -14.96 -3.90 5.89
CA GLN A 109 -15.02 -2.52 5.41
C GLN A 109 -14.16 -2.32 4.14
N THR A 110 -12.95 -2.87 4.13
CA THR A 110 -12.04 -2.78 2.98
C THR A 110 -12.61 -3.49 1.76
N LEU A 111 -13.22 -4.66 1.95
CA LEU A 111 -13.91 -5.40 0.88
C LEU A 111 -15.14 -4.65 0.37
N GLU A 112 -15.90 -4.02 1.25
CA GLU A 112 -17.06 -3.19 0.88
C GLU A 112 -16.63 -1.97 0.06
N VAL A 113 -15.58 -1.26 0.49
CA VAL A 113 -14.98 -0.15 -0.25
C VAL A 113 -14.47 -0.62 -1.61
N SER A 114 -13.76 -1.74 -1.65
CA SER A 114 -13.24 -2.32 -2.90
C SER A 114 -14.37 -2.69 -3.86
N ARG A 115 -15.48 -3.23 -3.35
CA ARG A 115 -16.67 -3.54 -4.13
C ARG A 115 -17.33 -2.26 -4.68
N LYS A 116 -17.51 -1.24 -3.84
CA LYS A 116 -18.05 0.07 -4.28
C LYS A 116 -17.18 0.73 -5.36
N LEU A 117 -15.85 0.55 -5.29
CA LEU A 117 -14.90 1.03 -6.30
C LEU A 117 -15.09 0.29 -7.63
N VAL A 118 -15.22 -1.04 -7.60
CA VAL A 118 -15.45 -1.87 -8.79
C VAL A 118 -16.81 -1.56 -9.42
N ASP A 119 -17.86 -1.38 -8.60
CA ASP A 119 -19.21 -1.07 -9.06
C ASP A 119 -19.35 0.41 -9.52
N GLY A 120 -18.28 1.21 -9.46
CA GLY A 120 -18.26 2.63 -9.89
C GLY A 120 -19.05 3.58 -8.98
N GLN A 121 -19.52 3.11 -7.83
CA GLN A 121 -20.35 3.86 -6.88
C GLN A 121 -19.55 4.57 -5.78
N PHE A 122 -18.24 4.33 -5.72
CA PHE A 122 -17.39 4.94 -4.70
C PHE A 122 -17.07 6.40 -5.04
N LYS A 123 -17.82 7.31 -4.43
CA LYS A 123 -17.55 8.75 -4.48
C LYS A 123 -16.48 9.09 -3.45
N THR A 124 -15.24 9.29 -3.91
CA THR A 124 -14.22 9.92 -3.04
C THR A 124 -14.57 11.39 -2.85
N SER A 125 -14.63 11.87 -1.61
CA SER A 125 -14.85 13.30 -1.28
C SER A 125 -13.77 14.24 -1.83
N SER A 126 -12.75 13.73 -2.52
CA SER A 126 -11.67 14.50 -3.14
C SER A 126 -11.98 15.04 -4.54
N ALA A 127 -13.21 14.88 -5.05
CA ALA A 127 -13.64 15.44 -6.35
C ALA A 127 -14.68 16.56 -6.20
N LEU A 128 -14.59 17.33 -5.12
CA LEU A 128 -15.44 18.49 -4.86
C LEU A 128 -14.58 19.62 -4.27
N GLU A 129 -13.60 20.07 -5.05
CA GLU A 129 -12.97 21.40 -4.93
C GLU A 129 -12.01 21.62 -6.11
N SER A 130 -12.59 22.05 -7.24
CA SER A 130 -11.99 22.93 -8.26
C SER A 130 -12.99 23.16 -9.39
#